data_AF-A9WRG2-F1
#
_entry.id   AF-A9WRG2-F1
#
_cell.length_a   1.000
_cell.length_b   1.000
_cell.length_c   1.000
_cell.angle_alpha   90.00
_cell.angle_beta   90.00
_cell.angle_gamma   90.00
#
_symmetry.space_group_name_H-M   'P 1'
#
loop_
_entity.id
_entity.type
_entity.pdbx_description
1 polymer ?
#
loop_
_entity_poly.entity_id
_entity_poly.type
_entity_poly.pdbx_seq_one_letter_code
_entity_poly.pdbx_strand_id
1 'polypeptide(L)'
;MSSNNSPLDRASVAESVSNPADPELSASFDVPSTLAIGIDIGGTKVAAGVVDEHGVVLEERRCSTPGSDPRAVEETIVELVRDLGQRHEIASVGIGAAGWMDLSGGTVLFSPHLAWRNEPLRENLERLLCRPVRLTNDADAAAWAEWRFGSGRDESRLVCITLGTGIGGAMVMDGRIERGRFGVAGEFGHQIIMPGGYRCECGNRGCWEQYASGNALGREARELARANSPVAQEILRAVDGDADLITGAIITDLARAGDAASIELIEDVGSWLGLGMANLAAALDPGMFVIGGGLCEAGELLLEPARRAFGRNLTGRGFRPAAAIALAELGPSAGLIGAADLSRSASGS
;
A
#
# COMPACT_ATOMS: atom_id res chain seq x y z
N MET A 1 -24.06 -64.00 -60.50
CA MET A 1 -24.76 -62.89 -61.17
C MET A 1 -24.58 -61.66 -60.30
N SER A 2 -23.91 -60.58 -60.65
CA SER A 2 -23.06 -60.20 -61.78
C SER A 2 -22.29 -58.97 -61.26
N SER A 3 -20.95 -58.95 -61.33
CA SER A 3 -20.14 -57.96 -62.08
C SER A 3 -20.33 -56.48 -61.66
N ASN A 4 -19.31 -55.63 -61.48
CA ASN A 4 -18.07 -55.57 -62.25
C ASN A 4 -17.09 -54.50 -61.70
N ASN A 5 -15.81 -54.81 -61.89
CA ASN A 5 -14.65 -54.00 -62.31
C ASN A 5 -14.14 -52.73 -61.57
N SER A 6 -12.87 -52.92 -61.17
CA SER A 6 -11.71 -52.04 -60.92
C SER A 6 -11.23 -51.28 -62.19
N PRO A 7 -10.01 -50.69 -62.25
CA PRO A 7 -9.43 -49.46 -61.65
C PRO A 7 -8.97 -48.45 -62.75
N LEU A 8 -8.29 -47.34 -62.40
CA LEU A 8 -7.07 -46.82 -63.08
C LEU A 8 -6.66 -45.41 -62.59
N ASP A 9 -5.45 -45.33 -62.01
CA ASP A 9 -4.32 -44.46 -62.35
C ASP A 9 -4.56 -43.05 -62.95
N ARG A 10 -3.97 -42.01 -62.31
CA ARG A 10 -2.96 -41.13 -62.93
C ARG A 10 -2.47 -40.01 -62.01
N ALA A 11 -1.15 -39.97 -61.83
CA ALA A 11 -0.41 -38.78 -61.43
C ALA A 11 -0.51 -37.70 -62.51
N SER A 12 -0.61 -36.42 -62.12
CA SER A 12 -0.02 -35.31 -62.88
C SER A 12 0.00 -33.99 -62.10
N VAL A 13 1.23 -33.50 -61.93
CA VAL A 13 1.67 -32.12 -62.14
C VAL A 13 1.28 -31.08 -61.08
N ALA A 14 2.32 -30.68 -60.35
CA ALA A 14 2.42 -29.41 -59.66
C ALA A 14 2.35 -28.25 -60.67
N GLU A 15 1.46 -27.30 -60.43
CA GLU A 15 1.58 -25.94 -60.97
C GLU A 15 1.61 -24.95 -59.80
N SER A 16 2.80 -24.40 -59.60
CA SER A 16 3.05 -23.20 -58.82
C SER A 16 2.38 -22.01 -59.50
N VAL A 17 1.38 -21.42 -58.83
CA VAL A 17 0.90 -20.09 -59.19
C VAL A 17 1.28 -19.15 -58.05
N SER A 18 2.35 -18.39 -58.31
CA SER A 18 2.73 -17.20 -57.56
C SER A 18 1.60 -16.18 -57.62
N ASN A 19 1.04 -15.81 -56.47
CA ASN A 19 0.17 -14.64 -56.37
C ASN A 19 1.00 -13.45 -55.84
N PRO A 20 0.92 -12.26 -56.46
CA PRO A 20 1.77 -11.13 -56.15
C PRO A 20 1.37 -10.49 -54.82
N ALA A 21 2.36 -9.90 -54.16
CA ALA A 21 2.23 -9.22 -52.88
C ALA A 21 1.14 -8.14 -52.91
N ASP A 22 0.12 -8.31 -52.07
CA ASP A 22 -0.69 -7.19 -51.59
C ASP A 22 0.14 -6.39 -50.59
N PRO A 23 0.23 -5.06 -50.70
CA PRO A 23 0.86 -4.25 -49.67
C PRO A 23 -0.08 -4.22 -48.46
N GLU A 24 0.29 -4.93 -47.39
CA GLU A 24 -0.33 -4.78 -46.08
C GLU A 24 -0.21 -3.30 -45.67
N LEU A 25 -1.30 -2.54 -45.79
CA LEU A 25 -1.52 -1.37 -44.98
C LEU A 25 -1.62 -1.85 -43.53
N SER A 26 -0.49 -1.81 -42.82
CA SER A 26 -0.49 -1.86 -41.36
C SER A 26 -1.13 -0.56 -40.87
N ALA A 27 -2.46 -0.54 -40.78
CA ALA A 27 -3.13 0.40 -39.92
C ALA A 27 -2.67 0.09 -38.49
N SER A 28 -1.78 0.91 -37.95
CA SER A 28 -1.55 0.97 -36.52
C SER A 28 -2.90 1.34 -35.90
N PHE A 29 -3.60 0.36 -35.35
CA PHE A 29 -4.64 0.66 -34.39
C PHE A 29 -3.91 1.33 -33.23
N ASP A 30 -4.07 2.65 -33.08
CA ASP A 30 -3.74 3.34 -31.84
C ASP A 30 -4.58 2.65 -30.75
N VAL A 31 -3.96 1.69 -30.07
CA VAL A 31 -4.51 1.16 -28.83
C VAL A 31 -4.46 2.34 -27.88
N PRO A 32 -5.61 2.84 -27.38
CA PRO A 32 -5.62 3.95 -26.44
C PRO A 32 -4.67 3.60 -25.30
N SER A 33 -3.76 4.52 -24.97
CA SER A 33 -2.79 4.27 -23.91
C SER A 33 -3.49 3.75 -22.66
N THR A 34 -2.93 2.71 -22.04
CA THR A 34 -3.36 2.14 -20.76
C THR A 34 -2.54 2.70 -19.60
N LEU A 35 -1.54 3.54 -19.89
CA LEU A 35 -0.64 4.10 -18.89
C LEU A 35 -1.37 5.13 -18.04
N ALA A 36 -1.21 5.02 -16.73
CA ALA A 36 -1.73 5.97 -15.77
C ALA A 36 -0.59 6.56 -14.94
N ILE A 37 -0.74 7.81 -14.52
CA ILE A 37 0.13 8.37 -13.48
C ILE A 37 -0.52 8.10 -12.13
N GLY A 38 0.19 7.40 -11.27
CA GLY A 38 -0.15 7.26 -9.85
C GLY A 38 0.71 8.18 -9.00
N ILE A 39 0.12 8.79 -7.98
CA ILE A 39 0.81 9.66 -7.04
C ILE A 39 0.51 9.20 -5.62
N ASP A 40 1.53 9.07 -4.79
CA ASP A 40 1.45 8.81 -3.35
C ASP A 40 1.97 10.03 -2.59
N ILE A 41 1.14 10.60 -1.72
CA ILE A 41 1.40 11.84 -0.99
C ILE A 41 1.40 11.55 0.51
N GLY A 42 2.59 11.57 1.09
CA GLY A 42 2.79 11.53 2.53
C GLY A 42 3.18 12.91 3.10
N GLY A 43 3.34 12.97 4.42
CA GLY A 43 3.73 14.21 5.12
C GLY A 43 5.15 14.71 4.80
N THR A 44 6.03 13.85 4.29
CA THR A 44 7.45 14.17 4.03
C THR A 44 7.86 14.03 2.57
N LYS A 45 7.21 13.14 1.83
CA LYS A 45 7.54 12.81 0.43
C LYS A 45 6.30 12.77 -0.44
N VAL A 46 6.48 13.14 -1.70
CA VAL A 46 5.57 12.86 -2.81
C VAL A 46 6.29 11.94 -3.78
N ALA A 47 5.65 10.82 -4.14
CA ALA A 47 6.12 9.91 -5.17
C ALA A 47 5.12 9.88 -6.31
N ALA A 48 5.57 10.03 -7.55
CA ALA A 48 4.74 9.93 -8.74
C ALA A 48 5.36 8.92 -9.70
N GLY A 49 4.55 8.09 -10.35
CA GLY A 49 5.05 7.13 -11.31
C GLY A 49 4.08 6.86 -12.45
N VAL A 50 4.64 6.53 -13.61
CA VAL A 50 3.91 6.03 -14.78
C VAL A 50 3.78 4.52 -14.62
N VAL A 51 2.54 4.03 -14.58
CA VAL A 51 2.21 2.64 -14.27
C VAL A 51 1.34 2.05 -15.38
N ASP A 52 1.70 0.87 -15.85
CA ASP A 52 0.90 0.11 -16.82
C ASP A 52 -0.30 -0.62 -16.18
N GLU A 53 -1.08 -1.33 -17.00
CA GLU A 53 -2.24 -2.11 -16.57
C GLU A 53 -1.92 -3.34 -15.70
N HIS A 54 -0.64 -3.73 -15.64
CA HIS A 54 -0.14 -4.87 -14.88
C HIS A 54 0.48 -4.44 -13.54
N GLY A 55 0.46 -3.14 -13.23
CA GLY A 55 1.04 -2.59 -12.01
C GLY A 55 2.55 -2.37 -12.08
N VAL A 56 3.16 -2.43 -13.28
CA VAL A 56 4.59 -2.19 -13.47
C VAL A 56 4.84 -0.69 -13.54
N VAL A 57 5.76 -0.21 -12.70
CA VAL A 57 6.22 1.19 -12.71
C VAL A 57 7.29 1.35 -13.80
N LEU A 58 6.95 2.07 -14.87
CA LEU A 58 7.84 2.34 -16.00
C LEU A 58 8.81 3.49 -15.72
N GLU A 59 8.33 4.47 -14.97
CA GLU A 59 9.12 5.63 -14.58
C GLU A 59 8.63 6.20 -13.25
N GLU A 60 9.55 6.62 -12.38
CA GLU A 60 9.22 7.18 -11.07
C GLU A 60 9.96 8.50 -10.82
N ARG A 61 9.30 9.41 -10.10
CA ARG A 61 9.85 10.66 -9.57
C ARG A 61 9.50 10.77 -8.09
N ARG A 62 10.43 11.35 -7.32
CA ARG A 62 10.23 11.65 -5.90
C ARG A 62 10.70 13.06 -5.60
N CYS A 63 9.95 13.75 -4.75
CA CYS A 63 10.35 15.03 -4.18
C CYS A 63 9.86 15.13 -2.73
N SER A 64 10.40 16.10 -2.00
CA SER A 64 9.93 16.40 -0.65
C SER A 64 8.55 17.05 -0.72
N THR A 65 7.67 16.72 0.22
CA THR A 65 6.37 17.38 0.32
C THR A 65 6.59 18.86 0.68
N PRO A 66 6.09 19.80 -0.14
CA PRO A 66 6.12 21.23 0.21
C PRO A 66 5.38 21.45 1.52
N GLY A 67 5.91 22.33 2.39
CA GLY A 67 5.54 22.46 3.80
C GLY A 67 4.05 22.66 4.13
N SER A 68 3.70 23.72 4.85
CA SER A 68 2.34 23.89 5.42
C SER A 68 1.35 24.60 4.48
N ASP A 69 1.59 24.62 3.17
CA ASP A 69 0.71 25.27 2.19
C ASP A 69 0.08 24.24 1.24
N PRO A 70 -1.25 24.03 1.30
CA PRO A 70 -1.99 23.19 0.39
C PRO A 70 -1.70 23.46 -1.09
N ARG A 71 -1.53 24.73 -1.48
CA ARG A 71 -1.34 25.11 -2.89
C ARG A 71 0.02 24.69 -3.41
N ALA A 72 1.06 24.79 -2.58
CA ALA A 72 2.40 24.35 -2.96
C ALA A 72 2.42 22.84 -3.25
N VAL A 73 1.65 22.04 -2.50
CA VAL A 73 1.47 20.61 -2.75
C VAL A 73 0.76 20.38 -4.09
N GLU A 74 -0.31 21.14 -4.39
CA GLU A 74 -1.00 21.06 -5.68
C GLU A 74 -0.09 21.42 -6.87
N GLU A 75 0.70 22.49 -6.74
CA GLU A 75 1.67 22.89 -7.77
C GLU A 75 2.70 21.78 -8.01
N THR A 76 3.21 21.16 -6.94
CA THR A 76 4.15 20.03 -7.04
C THR A 76 3.52 18.84 -7.77
N ILE A 77 2.26 18.50 -7.47
CA ILE A 77 1.52 17.45 -8.17
C ILE A 77 1.43 17.80 -9.67
N VAL A 78 1.07 19.03 -10.00
CA VAL A 78 0.91 19.49 -11.39
C VAL A 78 2.23 19.41 -12.15
N GLU A 79 3.34 19.81 -11.53
CA GLU A 79 4.68 19.71 -12.11
C GLU A 79 5.06 18.25 -12.42
N LEU A 80 4.87 17.35 -11.46
CA LEU A 80 5.16 15.92 -11.63
C LEU A 80 4.32 15.29 -12.75
N VAL A 81 3.02 15.58 -12.78
CA VAL A 81 2.11 15.06 -13.81
C VAL A 81 2.52 15.57 -15.19
N ARG A 82 2.85 16.86 -15.32
CA ARG A 82 3.26 17.45 -16.60
C ARG A 82 4.61 16.92 -17.07
N ASP A 83 5.59 16.76 -16.18
CA ASP A 83 6.91 16.21 -16.51
C ASP A 83 6.82 14.77 -17.04
N LEU A 84 6.05 13.92 -16.36
CA LEU A 84 5.84 12.53 -16.80
C LEU A 84 5.01 12.46 -18.09
N GLY A 85 3.96 13.30 -18.19
CA GLY A 85 3.08 13.35 -19.37
C GLY A 85 3.72 13.93 -20.64
N GLN A 86 4.89 14.57 -20.55
CA GLN A 86 5.66 14.98 -21.74
C GLN A 86 6.35 13.80 -22.44
N ARG A 87 6.55 12.69 -21.72
CA ARG A 87 7.37 11.55 -22.15
C ARG A 87 6.57 10.28 -22.36
N HIS A 88 5.35 10.24 -21.84
CA HIS A 88 4.43 9.13 -21.93
C HIS A 88 3.04 9.64 -22.29
N GLU A 89 2.32 8.91 -23.13
CA GLU A 89 0.91 9.16 -23.36
C GLU A 89 0.12 8.62 -22.16
N ILE A 90 -0.52 9.50 -21.38
CA ILE A 90 -1.17 9.15 -20.11
C ILE A 90 -2.68 9.23 -20.23
N ALA A 91 -3.36 8.13 -19.93
CA ALA A 91 -4.80 8.00 -19.97
C ALA A 91 -5.51 8.62 -18.76
N SER A 92 -4.95 8.43 -17.56
CA SER A 92 -5.57 8.84 -16.31
C SER A 92 -4.55 9.21 -15.23
N VAL A 93 -4.99 9.99 -14.24
CA VAL A 93 -4.19 10.37 -13.07
C VAL A 93 -4.92 9.98 -11.80
N GLY A 94 -4.24 9.22 -10.95
CA GLY A 94 -4.70 8.80 -9.65
C GLY A 94 -3.81 9.32 -8.54
N ILE A 95 -4.42 9.68 -7.41
CA ILE A 95 -3.73 10.26 -6.26
C ILE A 95 -4.17 9.52 -5.01
N GLY A 96 -3.23 8.84 -4.36
CA GLY A 96 -3.28 8.40 -2.98
C GLY A 96 -2.73 9.51 -2.09
N ALA A 97 -3.52 9.95 -1.12
CA ALA A 97 -3.13 11.02 -0.22
C ALA A 97 -3.41 10.66 1.24
N ALA A 98 -2.43 10.94 2.09
CA ALA A 98 -2.55 10.78 3.53
C ALA A 98 -3.62 11.73 4.10
N GLY A 99 -4.70 11.14 4.60
CA GLY A 99 -5.79 11.87 5.23
C GLY A 99 -7.14 11.21 5.06
N TRP A 100 -8.11 11.71 5.82
CA TRP A 100 -9.51 11.33 5.70
C TRP A 100 -10.11 11.93 4.44
N MET A 101 -10.81 11.09 3.70
CA MET A 101 -11.37 11.41 2.40
C MET A 101 -12.88 11.31 2.48
N ASP A 102 -13.59 12.24 1.86
CA ASP A 102 -15.05 12.11 1.75
C ASP A 102 -15.44 10.89 0.89
N LEU A 103 -16.70 10.51 0.95
CA LEU A 103 -17.21 9.37 0.18
C LEU A 103 -17.17 9.62 -1.33
N SER A 104 -17.23 10.87 -1.77
CA SER A 104 -17.12 11.17 -3.19
C SER A 104 -15.70 10.99 -3.73
N GLY A 105 -14.68 10.92 -2.85
CA GLY A 105 -13.27 10.95 -3.25
C GLY A 105 -12.93 12.27 -3.92
N GLY A 106 -13.48 13.39 -3.43
CA GLY A 106 -13.28 14.73 -3.96
C GLY A 106 -12.57 15.66 -2.99
N THR A 107 -12.77 15.44 -1.69
CA THR A 107 -12.34 16.35 -0.63
C THR A 107 -11.51 15.61 0.41
N VAL A 108 -10.35 16.18 0.74
CA VAL A 108 -9.57 15.79 1.92
C VAL A 108 -10.19 16.47 3.14
N LEU A 109 -10.92 15.71 3.95
CA LEU A 109 -11.57 16.21 5.16
C LEU A 109 -10.52 16.69 6.17
N PHE A 110 -9.49 15.89 6.39
CA PHE A 110 -8.43 16.17 7.36
C PHE A 110 -7.17 15.38 7.02
N SER A 111 -6.00 16.03 7.07
CA SER A 111 -4.70 15.36 7.06
C SER A 111 -3.88 15.77 8.28
N PRO A 112 -3.33 14.82 9.06
CA PRO A 112 -2.55 15.15 10.24
C PRO A 112 -1.22 15.83 9.88
N HIS A 113 -0.62 15.44 8.75
CA HIS A 113 0.72 15.88 8.35
C HIS A 113 0.73 16.85 7.16
N LEU A 114 -0.42 17.05 6.50
CA LEU A 114 -0.59 18.02 5.43
C LEU A 114 -1.54 19.13 5.88
N ALA A 115 -1.36 20.34 5.34
CA ALA A 115 -2.17 21.50 5.70
C ALA A 115 -3.60 21.49 5.10
N TRP A 116 -4.11 20.33 4.71
CA TRP A 116 -5.44 20.17 4.13
C TRP A 116 -6.53 20.06 5.20
N ARG A 117 -7.52 20.94 5.12
CA ARG A 117 -8.70 20.96 5.99
C ARG A 117 -9.93 21.23 5.13
N ASN A 118 -10.74 20.21 4.90
CA ASN A 118 -11.83 20.24 3.91
C ASN A 118 -11.37 20.77 2.54
N GLU A 119 -10.21 20.31 2.07
CA GLU A 119 -9.62 20.76 0.81
C GLU A 119 -10.33 20.07 -0.37
N PRO A 120 -10.93 20.80 -1.33
CA PRO A 120 -11.53 20.24 -2.54
C PRO A 120 -10.46 19.84 -3.58
N LEU A 121 -9.51 19.02 -3.15
CA LEU A 121 -8.27 18.72 -3.86
C LEU A 121 -8.51 18.17 -5.27
N ARG A 122 -9.54 17.31 -5.46
CA ARG A 122 -9.85 16.78 -6.80
C ARG A 122 -10.22 17.91 -7.75
N GLU A 123 -11.16 18.78 -7.37
CA GLU A 123 -11.64 19.85 -8.24
C GLU A 123 -10.50 20.84 -8.59
N ASN A 124 -9.66 21.18 -7.61
CA ASN A 124 -8.51 22.05 -7.83
C ASN A 124 -7.55 21.43 -8.86
N LEU A 125 -7.20 20.15 -8.70
CA LEU A 125 -6.27 19.47 -9.58
C LEU A 125 -6.85 19.21 -10.97
N GLU A 126 -8.14 18.87 -11.09
CA GLU A 126 -8.81 18.72 -12.38
C GLU A 126 -8.76 20.04 -13.18
N ARG A 127 -8.93 21.18 -12.50
CA ARG A 127 -8.82 22.51 -13.11
C ARG A 127 -7.40 22.85 -13.55
N LEU A 128 -6.39 22.49 -12.76
CA LEU A 128 -4.98 22.79 -13.06
C LEU A 128 -4.39 21.86 -14.12
N LEU A 129 -4.84 20.61 -14.17
CA LEU A 129 -4.39 19.57 -15.09
C LEU A 129 -5.23 19.46 -16.37
N CYS A 130 -6.41 20.11 -16.39
CA CYS A 130 -7.40 20.04 -17.46
C CYS A 130 -7.77 18.59 -17.84
N ARG A 131 -7.91 17.71 -16.84
CA ARG A 131 -8.23 16.29 -17.02
C ARG A 131 -8.87 15.70 -15.75
N PRO A 132 -9.60 14.58 -15.85
CA PRO A 132 -10.15 13.89 -14.68
C PRO A 132 -9.05 13.41 -13.73
N VAL A 133 -9.32 13.48 -12.43
CA VAL A 133 -8.42 13.00 -11.37
C VAL A 133 -9.19 12.09 -10.42
N ARG A 134 -8.64 10.91 -10.13
CA ARG A 134 -9.15 10.04 -9.07
C ARG A 134 -8.36 10.31 -7.80
N LEU A 135 -9.05 10.70 -6.72
CA LEU A 135 -8.47 10.84 -5.40
C LEU A 135 -8.91 9.68 -4.50
N THR A 136 -7.98 9.16 -3.71
CA THR A 136 -8.19 8.10 -2.73
C THR A 136 -7.27 8.31 -1.53
N ASN A 137 -7.58 7.65 -0.40
CA ASN A 137 -6.63 7.56 0.70
C ASN A 137 -5.40 6.72 0.29
N ASP A 138 -4.24 7.01 0.86
CA ASP A 138 -2.96 6.33 0.60
C ASP A 138 -2.95 4.86 1.04
N ALA A 139 -3.49 4.55 2.22
CA ALA A 139 -3.65 3.17 2.68
C ALA A 139 -4.66 2.39 1.82
N ASP A 140 -5.76 3.03 1.41
CA ASP A 140 -6.72 2.46 0.45
C ASP A 140 -6.03 2.11 -0.87
N ALA A 141 -5.19 3.02 -1.40
CA ALA A 141 -4.44 2.79 -2.63
C ALA A 141 -3.45 1.62 -2.47
N ALA A 142 -2.67 1.60 -1.40
CA ALA A 142 -1.72 0.52 -1.14
C ALA A 142 -2.41 -0.84 -0.98
N ALA A 143 -3.54 -0.89 -0.26
CA ALA A 143 -4.32 -2.12 -0.10
C ALA A 143 -4.90 -2.61 -1.43
N TRP A 144 -5.40 -1.68 -2.27
CA TRP A 144 -5.87 -2.01 -3.60
C TRP A 144 -4.76 -2.59 -4.48
N ALA A 145 -3.56 -2.01 -4.42
CA ALA A 145 -2.41 -2.49 -5.17
C ALA A 145 -2.01 -3.91 -4.74
N GLU A 146 -1.91 -4.15 -3.43
CA GLU A 146 -1.57 -5.48 -2.88
C GLU A 146 -2.63 -6.53 -3.20
N TRP A 147 -3.91 -6.16 -3.15
CA TRP A 147 -5.01 -7.04 -3.54
C TRP A 147 -4.96 -7.40 -5.03
N ARG A 148 -4.65 -6.43 -5.90
CA ARG A 148 -4.70 -6.63 -7.35
C ARG A 148 -3.43 -7.25 -7.93
N PHE A 149 -2.27 -6.87 -7.43
CA PHE A 149 -0.97 -7.20 -8.03
C PHE A 149 0.02 -7.87 -7.07
N GLY A 150 -0.22 -7.79 -5.76
CA GLY A 150 0.75 -8.22 -4.74
C GLY A 150 0.35 -9.47 -3.98
N SER A 151 0.63 -9.43 -2.69
CA SER A 151 0.47 -10.54 -1.74
C SER A 151 -1.00 -10.94 -1.52
N GLY A 152 -1.93 -10.04 -1.81
CA GLY A 152 -3.36 -10.20 -1.58
C GLY A 152 -4.17 -10.75 -2.74
N ARG A 153 -3.52 -11.19 -3.82
CA ARG A 153 -4.19 -11.74 -5.00
C ARG A 153 -5.06 -12.94 -4.63
N ASP A 154 -6.17 -13.09 -5.36
CA ASP A 154 -7.18 -14.14 -5.21
C ASP A 154 -7.99 -14.11 -3.89
N GLU A 155 -7.71 -13.18 -2.97
CA GLU A 155 -8.48 -13.02 -1.75
C GLU A 155 -9.78 -12.24 -1.99
N SER A 156 -10.91 -12.74 -1.47
CA SER A 156 -12.16 -11.98 -1.48
C SER A 156 -12.24 -10.97 -0.33
N ARG A 157 -11.50 -11.20 0.76
CA ARG A 157 -11.52 -10.36 1.96
C ARG A 157 -10.12 -10.19 2.52
N LEU A 158 -9.60 -8.98 2.40
CA LEU A 158 -8.24 -8.62 2.76
C LEU A 158 -8.24 -7.41 3.69
N VAL A 159 -7.42 -7.46 4.73
CA VAL A 159 -7.12 -6.31 5.58
C VAL A 159 -5.65 -5.97 5.40
N CYS A 160 -5.37 -4.77 4.90
CA CYS A 160 -4.02 -4.23 4.81
C CYS A 160 -3.75 -3.41 6.07
N ILE A 161 -2.58 -3.61 6.68
CA ILE A 161 -2.11 -2.86 7.84
C ILE A 161 -0.77 -2.23 7.47
N THR A 162 -0.67 -0.91 7.58
CA THR A 162 0.57 -0.18 7.33
C THR A 162 1.25 0.18 8.65
N LEU A 163 2.46 -0.34 8.85
CA LEU A 163 3.28 -0.13 10.04
C LEU A 163 4.41 0.84 9.73
N GLY A 164 4.23 2.08 10.14
CA GLY A 164 5.23 3.14 10.04
C GLY A 164 5.39 3.85 11.36
N THR A 165 5.36 5.18 11.32
CA THR A 165 5.27 6.04 12.51
C THR A 165 4.08 5.66 13.40
N GLY A 166 2.93 5.37 12.81
CA GLY A 166 1.72 4.84 13.47
C GLY A 166 1.24 3.56 12.79
N ILE A 167 -0.04 3.25 12.99
CA ILE A 167 -0.73 2.14 12.32
C ILE A 167 -1.86 2.71 11.45
N GLY A 168 -1.71 2.58 10.14
CA GLY A 168 -2.80 2.78 9.18
C GLY A 168 -3.40 1.45 8.73
N GLY A 169 -4.49 1.52 7.99
CA GLY A 169 -5.04 0.34 7.37
C GLY A 169 -6.17 0.64 6.41
N ALA A 170 -6.47 -0.38 5.62
CA ALA A 170 -7.59 -0.40 4.70
C ALA A 170 -8.07 -1.83 4.54
N MET A 171 -9.28 -2.01 4.00
CA MET A 171 -9.80 -3.34 3.76
C MET A 171 -10.45 -3.41 2.38
N VAL A 172 -10.20 -4.53 1.70
CA VAL A 172 -10.79 -4.84 0.40
C VAL A 172 -11.72 -6.03 0.59
N MET A 173 -13.00 -5.85 0.29
CA MET A 173 -14.05 -6.86 0.41
C MET A 173 -14.76 -7.01 -0.92
N ASP A 174 -14.84 -8.25 -1.41
CA ASP A 174 -15.56 -8.63 -2.63
C ASP A 174 -15.20 -7.73 -3.84
N GLY A 175 -13.90 -7.41 -3.97
CA GLY A 175 -13.34 -6.57 -5.03
C GLY A 175 -13.61 -5.07 -4.90
N ARG A 176 -13.90 -4.59 -3.68
CA ARG A 176 -14.16 -3.17 -3.39
C ARG A 176 -13.43 -2.71 -2.14
N ILE A 177 -13.05 -1.43 -2.11
CA ILE A 177 -12.46 -0.82 -0.92
C ILE A 177 -13.58 -0.43 0.04
N GLU A 178 -13.56 -0.96 1.26
CA GLU A 178 -14.59 -0.65 2.26
C GLU A 178 -14.18 0.57 3.09
N ARG A 179 -14.73 1.73 2.73
CA ARG A 179 -14.42 3.02 3.35
C ARG A 179 -15.42 3.39 4.46
N GLY A 180 -16.41 2.53 4.70
CA GLY A 180 -17.48 2.73 5.68
C GLY A 180 -18.43 3.87 5.32
N ARG A 181 -19.39 4.18 6.21
CA ARG A 181 -20.45 5.18 5.95
C ARG A 181 -19.95 6.62 5.84
N PHE A 182 -18.79 6.92 6.42
CA PHE A 182 -18.27 8.28 6.50
C PHE A 182 -16.91 8.45 5.80
N GLY A 183 -16.41 7.41 5.10
CA GLY A 183 -15.12 7.47 4.40
C GLY A 183 -13.89 7.33 5.30
N VAL A 184 -14.07 6.86 6.54
CA VAL A 184 -13.04 6.78 7.60
C VAL A 184 -12.91 5.38 8.21
N ALA A 185 -13.40 4.34 7.53
CA ALA A 185 -13.04 2.97 7.91
C ALA A 185 -11.53 2.74 7.67
N GLY A 186 -10.92 1.82 8.42
CA GLY A 186 -9.48 1.54 8.30
C GLY A 186 -8.60 2.19 9.38
N GLU A 187 -9.17 3.03 10.25
CA GLU A 187 -8.52 3.63 11.43
C GLU A 187 -8.24 2.61 12.56
N PHE A 188 -7.72 1.44 12.20
CA PHE A 188 -7.51 0.30 13.10
C PHE A 188 -6.52 0.61 14.21
N GLY A 189 -5.53 1.48 13.94
CA GLY A 189 -4.52 1.90 14.91
C GLY A 189 -5.09 2.56 16.15
N HIS A 190 -6.28 3.16 16.05
CA HIS A 190 -6.94 3.85 17.15
C HIS A 190 -7.88 2.98 17.97
N GLN A 191 -8.04 1.69 17.65
CA GLN A 191 -8.76 0.76 18.52
C GLN A 191 -8.08 0.71 19.91
N ILE A 192 -8.86 0.75 20.99
CA ILE A 192 -8.33 0.72 22.35
C ILE A 192 -8.03 -0.74 22.72
N ILE A 193 -6.74 -1.10 22.78
CA ILE A 193 -6.30 -2.44 23.17
C ILE A 193 -5.85 -2.52 24.63
N MET A 194 -5.44 -1.39 25.19
CA MET A 194 -4.95 -1.30 26.57
C MET A 194 -5.64 -0.14 27.28
N PRO A 195 -6.84 -0.36 27.85
CA PRO A 195 -7.57 0.67 28.57
C PRO A 195 -6.69 1.38 29.62
N GLY A 196 -6.68 2.72 29.58
CA GLY A 196 -5.89 3.54 30.51
C GLY A 196 -4.39 3.64 30.18
N GLY A 197 -3.92 3.03 29.08
CA GLY A 197 -2.52 3.03 28.70
C GLY A 197 -1.98 4.36 28.15
N TYR A 198 -0.97 4.26 27.27
CA TYR A 198 -0.28 5.43 26.72
C TYR A 198 -1.24 6.42 26.04
N ARG A 199 -0.94 7.72 26.16
CA ARG A 199 -1.68 8.76 25.44
C ARG A 199 -1.38 8.65 23.96
N CYS A 200 -2.44 8.76 23.16
CA CYS A 200 -2.36 8.87 21.72
C CYS A 200 -2.65 10.33 21.31
N GLU A 201 -2.01 10.76 20.24
CA GLU A 201 -2.18 12.07 19.60
C GLU A 201 -3.61 12.31 19.14
N CYS A 202 -4.40 11.26 18.88
CA CYS A 202 -5.83 11.38 18.57
C CYS A 202 -6.68 11.83 19.78
N GLY A 203 -6.09 11.92 20.98
CA GLY A 203 -6.73 12.35 22.23
C GLY A 203 -7.13 11.21 23.17
N ASN A 204 -7.17 9.98 22.66
CA ASN A 204 -7.48 8.79 23.44
C ASN A 204 -6.30 8.27 24.28
N ARG A 205 -6.54 7.17 25.00
CA ARG A 205 -5.51 6.39 25.70
C ARG A 205 -5.64 4.92 25.33
N GLY A 206 -4.50 4.26 25.13
CA GLY A 206 -4.47 2.82 24.90
C GLY A 206 -4.73 2.38 23.46
N CYS A 207 -4.63 3.29 22.49
CA CYS A 207 -4.72 2.97 21.07
C CYS A 207 -3.65 1.94 20.67
N TRP A 208 -4.00 1.00 19.80
CA TRP A 208 -3.11 -0.05 19.32
C TRP A 208 -1.78 0.47 18.77
N GLU A 209 -1.80 1.57 18.02
CA GLU A 209 -0.59 2.17 17.46
C GLU A 209 0.44 2.56 18.53
N GLN A 210 -0.01 2.84 19.76
CA GLN A 210 0.90 3.21 20.84
C GLN A 210 1.73 2.02 21.32
N TYR A 211 1.50 0.82 20.81
CA TYR A 211 2.22 -0.40 21.18
C TYR A 211 2.83 -1.13 19.98
N ALA A 212 2.22 -1.04 18.80
CA ALA A 212 2.63 -1.80 17.61
C ALA A 212 3.05 -0.91 16.42
N SER A 213 3.69 0.22 16.67
CA SER A 213 4.20 1.14 15.63
C SER A 213 5.70 1.44 15.81
N GLY A 214 6.30 2.07 14.80
CA GLY A 214 7.66 2.59 14.87
C GLY A 214 7.83 3.68 15.93
N ASN A 215 6.81 4.51 16.22
CA ASN A 215 6.86 5.45 17.33
C ASN A 215 6.86 4.75 18.68
N ALA A 216 6.05 3.70 18.83
CA ALA A 216 6.06 2.87 20.03
C ALA A 216 7.45 2.26 20.25
N LEU A 217 8.02 1.64 19.22
CA LEU A 217 9.35 1.06 19.26
C LEU A 217 10.43 2.07 19.67
N GLY A 218 10.45 3.23 19.03
CA GLY A 218 11.39 4.30 19.36
C GLY A 218 11.19 4.86 20.77
N ARG A 219 9.95 4.93 21.26
CA ARG A 219 9.67 5.38 22.64
C ARG A 219 10.23 4.40 23.66
N GLU A 220 9.93 3.11 23.54
CA GLU A 220 10.42 2.09 24.49
C GLU A 220 11.96 2.05 24.51
N ALA A 221 12.60 2.11 23.34
CA ALA A 221 14.06 2.17 23.25
C ALA A 221 14.64 3.42 23.93
N ARG A 222 14.00 4.59 23.78
CA ARG A 222 14.38 5.83 24.46
C ARG A 222 14.23 5.72 25.97
N GLU A 223 13.19 5.05 26.46
CA GLU A 223 13.00 4.83 27.89
C GLU A 223 14.14 3.99 28.48
N LEU A 224 14.54 2.90 27.81
CA LEU A 224 15.68 2.08 28.22
C LEU A 224 17.00 2.87 28.19
N ALA A 225 17.23 3.62 27.12
CA ALA A 225 18.42 4.44 26.94
C ALA A 225 18.55 5.51 28.04
N ARG A 226 17.48 6.27 28.30
CA ARG A 226 17.44 7.33 29.33
C ARG A 226 17.57 6.78 30.75
N ALA A 227 17.11 5.55 30.99
CA ALA A 227 17.31 4.84 32.25
C ALA A 227 18.76 4.34 32.43
N ASN A 228 19.65 4.56 31.46
CA ASN A 228 21.00 3.98 31.40
C ASN A 228 20.98 2.46 31.58
N SER A 229 19.98 1.81 30.98
CA SER A 229 19.83 0.36 31.07
C SER A 229 21.07 -0.33 30.49
N PRO A 230 21.65 -1.34 31.16
CA PRO A 230 22.76 -2.11 30.61
C PRO A 230 22.44 -2.78 29.27
N VAL A 231 21.17 -3.06 28.97
CA VAL A 231 20.77 -3.66 27.69
C VAL A 231 20.69 -2.64 26.54
N ALA A 232 20.65 -1.33 26.82
CA ALA A 232 20.52 -0.29 25.80
C ALA A 232 21.88 0.28 25.32
N GLN A 233 23.00 -0.38 25.65
CA GLN A 233 24.33 0.16 25.37
C GLN A 233 24.62 0.27 23.86
N GLU A 234 24.27 -0.73 23.06
CA GLU A 234 24.45 -0.64 21.60
C GLU A 234 23.51 0.41 20.99
N ILE A 235 22.26 0.48 21.48
CA ILE A 235 21.29 1.51 21.07
C ILE A 235 21.86 2.91 21.32
N LEU A 236 22.41 3.17 22.52
CA LEU A 236 23.04 4.45 22.86
C LEU A 236 24.26 4.75 21.98
N ARG A 237 25.10 3.75 21.70
CA ARG A 237 26.27 3.93 20.81
C ARG A 237 25.88 4.28 19.39
N ALA A 238 24.78 3.73 18.88
CA ALA A 238 24.29 4.02 17.53
C ALA A 238 23.87 5.49 17.33
N VAL A 239 23.67 6.23 18.42
CA VAL A 239 23.25 7.64 18.42
C VAL A 239 24.23 8.55 19.18
N ASP A 240 25.49 8.13 19.34
CA ASP A 240 26.54 8.87 20.05
C ASP A 240 26.13 9.32 21.47
N GLY A 241 25.28 8.54 22.13
CA GLY A 241 24.76 8.80 23.47
C GLY A 241 23.56 9.76 23.53
N ASP A 242 23.14 10.35 22.42
CA ASP A 242 21.95 11.21 22.38
C ASP A 242 20.67 10.39 22.19
N ALA A 243 20.01 10.08 23.32
CA ALA A 243 18.79 9.29 23.31
C ALA A 243 17.65 9.94 22.49
N ASP A 244 17.65 11.24 22.25
CA ASP A 244 16.56 11.89 21.51
C ASP A 244 16.62 11.60 20.00
N LEU A 245 17.76 11.11 19.50
CA LEU A 245 17.94 10.69 18.10
C LEU A 245 17.47 9.26 17.84
N ILE A 246 17.10 8.50 18.86
CA ILE A 246 16.64 7.11 18.72
C ILE A 246 15.28 7.07 17.99
N THR A 247 15.24 6.35 16.88
CA THR A 247 14.02 6.11 16.09
C THR A 247 13.75 4.62 15.93
N GLY A 248 12.51 4.24 15.63
CA GLY A 248 12.17 2.84 15.33
C GLY A 248 12.97 2.25 14.16
N ALA A 249 13.39 3.07 13.18
CA ALA A 249 14.25 2.65 12.08
C ALA A 249 15.64 2.22 12.58
N ILE A 250 16.27 3.01 13.47
CA ILE A 250 17.56 2.65 14.07
C ILE A 250 17.44 1.34 14.85
N ILE A 251 16.37 1.15 15.62
CA ILE A 251 16.15 -0.10 16.35
C ILE A 251 15.96 -1.28 15.40
N THR A 252 15.26 -1.07 14.29
CA THR A 252 15.09 -2.10 13.25
C THR A 252 16.44 -2.51 12.65
N ASP A 253 17.30 -1.54 12.32
CA ASP A 253 18.64 -1.81 11.79
C ASP A 253 19.53 -2.57 12.79
N LEU A 254 19.50 -2.18 14.06
CA LEU A 254 20.25 -2.85 15.12
C LEU A 254 19.77 -4.29 15.35
N ALA A 255 18.45 -4.52 15.35
CA ALA A 255 17.89 -5.86 15.48
C ALA A 255 18.32 -6.77 14.31
N ARG A 256 18.32 -6.23 13.08
CA ARG A 256 18.83 -6.95 11.89
C ARG A 256 20.33 -7.23 11.97
N ALA A 257 21.08 -6.37 12.66
CA ALA A 257 22.49 -6.59 12.96
C ALA A 257 22.73 -7.58 14.12
N GLY A 258 21.67 -8.08 14.76
CA GLY A 258 21.74 -9.09 15.82
C GLY A 258 21.80 -8.53 17.24
N ASP A 259 21.50 -7.24 17.45
CA ASP A 259 21.42 -6.68 18.80
C ASP A 259 20.23 -7.26 19.57
N ALA A 260 20.51 -7.91 20.69
CA ALA A 260 19.52 -8.68 21.44
C ALA A 260 18.40 -7.80 22.03
N ALA A 261 18.73 -6.60 22.52
CA ALA A 261 17.74 -5.69 23.08
C ALA A 261 16.79 -5.16 22.00
N SER A 262 17.35 -4.83 20.83
CA SER A 262 16.55 -4.38 19.68
C SER A 262 15.65 -5.49 19.13
N ILE A 263 16.12 -6.75 19.12
CA ILE A 263 15.28 -7.91 18.77
C ILE A 263 14.12 -8.04 19.75
N GLU A 264 14.38 -8.02 21.06
CA GLU A 264 13.34 -8.12 22.10
C GLU A 264 12.27 -7.03 21.94
N LEU A 265 12.67 -5.79 21.68
CA LEU A 265 11.74 -4.68 21.44
C LEU A 265 10.87 -4.90 20.19
N ILE A 266 11.41 -5.48 19.12
CA ILE A 266 10.63 -5.83 17.92
C ILE A 266 9.69 -7.02 18.21
N GLU A 267 10.12 -7.99 19.01
CA GLU A 267 9.27 -9.12 19.42
C GLU A 267 8.05 -8.65 20.23
N ASP A 268 8.22 -7.65 21.08
CA ASP A 268 7.13 -7.00 21.81
C ASP A 268 6.16 -6.31 20.85
N VAL A 269 6.66 -5.53 19.89
CA VAL A 269 5.82 -4.90 18.85
C VAL A 269 5.08 -5.96 18.03
N GLY A 270 5.75 -7.05 17.64
CA GLY A 270 5.13 -8.17 16.95
C GLY A 270 4.02 -8.82 17.78
N SER A 271 4.24 -8.99 19.09
CA SER A 271 3.22 -9.53 20.00
C SER A 271 1.97 -8.65 20.06
N TRP A 272 2.14 -7.32 20.12
CA TRP A 272 1.04 -6.38 20.06
C TRP A 272 0.34 -6.35 18.69
N LEU A 273 1.09 -6.46 17.60
CA LEU A 273 0.56 -6.57 16.24
C LEU A 273 -0.34 -7.82 16.12
N GLY A 274 0.12 -8.97 16.61
CA GLY A 274 -0.66 -10.21 16.60
C GLY A 274 -1.97 -10.10 17.39
N LEU A 275 -1.93 -9.46 18.57
CA LEU A 275 -3.14 -9.21 19.38
C LEU A 275 -4.17 -8.36 18.63
N GLY A 276 -3.75 -7.23 18.04
CA GLY A 276 -4.68 -6.36 17.31
C GLY A 276 -5.24 -7.01 16.05
N MET A 277 -4.43 -7.80 15.32
CA MET A 277 -4.93 -8.61 14.21
C MET A 277 -5.98 -9.63 14.66
N ALA A 278 -5.84 -10.24 15.84
CA ALA A 278 -6.83 -11.18 16.36
C ALA A 278 -8.17 -10.49 16.66
N ASN A 279 -8.13 -9.26 17.18
CA ASN A 279 -9.34 -8.43 17.36
C ASN A 279 -10.01 -8.12 16.02
N LEU A 280 -9.23 -7.73 15.01
CA LEU A 280 -9.75 -7.48 13.67
C LEU A 280 -10.32 -8.76 13.04
N ALA A 281 -9.69 -9.91 13.23
CA ALA A 281 -10.20 -11.18 12.74
C ALA A 281 -11.51 -11.60 13.42
N ALA A 282 -11.75 -11.18 14.66
CA ALA A 282 -13.03 -11.37 15.32
C ALA A 282 -14.12 -10.43 14.79
N ALA A 283 -13.76 -9.23 14.32
CA ALA A 283 -14.70 -8.22 13.83
C ALA A 283 -15.01 -8.34 12.32
N LEU A 284 -14.01 -8.70 11.52
CA LEU A 284 -14.05 -8.59 10.06
C LEU A 284 -13.97 -9.94 9.33
N ASP A 285 -13.45 -10.97 10.00
CA ASP A 285 -13.22 -12.32 9.43
C ASP A 285 -12.55 -12.30 8.03
N PRO A 286 -11.34 -11.72 7.89
CA PRO A 286 -10.64 -11.68 6.62
C PRO A 286 -9.97 -13.02 6.29
N GLY A 287 -9.72 -13.27 5.00
CA GLY A 287 -8.91 -14.40 4.53
C GLY A 287 -7.42 -14.13 4.71
N MET A 288 -7.00 -12.86 4.62
CA MET A 288 -5.61 -12.45 4.75
C MET A 288 -5.43 -11.09 5.43
N PHE A 289 -4.36 -10.99 6.23
CA PHE A 289 -3.72 -9.74 6.61
C PHE A 289 -2.46 -9.52 5.78
N VAL A 290 -2.38 -8.37 5.12
CA VAL A 290 -1.17 -7.90 4.43
C VAL A 290 -0.53 -6.80 5.27
N ILE A 291 0.74 -6.96 5.61
CA ILE A 291 1.48 -6.05 6.47
C ILE A 291 2.49 -5.28 5.63
N GLY A 292 2.30 -3.97 5.49
CA GLY A 292 3.19 -3.06 4.77
C GLY A 292 3.81 -2.00 5.68
N GLY A 293 4.61 -1.11 5.09
CA GLY A 293 5.26 0.00 5.80
C GLY A 293 6.68 -0.31 6.29
N GLY A 294 7.38 0.72 6.77
CA GLY A 294 8.82 0.67 7.04
C GLY A 294 9.22 -0.32 8.15
N LEU A 295 8.34 -0.61 9.12
CA LEU A 295 8.67 -1.57 10.18
C LEU A 295 8.72 -3.02 9.66
N CYS A 296 8.17 -3.28 8.47
CA CYS A 296 8.23 -4.60 7.83
C CYS A 296 9.64 -5.02 7.41
N GLU A 297 10.61 -4.08 7.37
CA GLU A 297 12.02 -4.40 7.11
C GLU A 297 12.62 -5.32 8.18
N ALA A 298 12.01 -5.41 9.37
CA ALA A 298 12.34 -6.39 10.40
C ALA A 298 12.03 -7.85 9.99
N GLY A 299 11.19 -8.06 8.98
CA GLY A 299 10.85 -9.38 8.44
C GLY A 299 10.31 -10.34 9.50
N GLU A 300 10.89 -11.55 9.58
CA GLU A 300 10.46 -12.58 10.52
C GLU A 300 10.71 -12.24 11.99
N LEU A 301 11.63 -11.31 12.30
CA LEU A 301 11.80 -10.81 13.68
C LEU A 301 10.49 -10.17 14.20
N LEU A 302 9.72 -9.56 13.30
CA LEU A 302 8.41 -8.99 13.61
C LEU A 302 7.27 -9.99 13.37
N LEU A 303 7.27 -10.66 12.21
CA LEU A 303 6.14 -11.48 11.78
C LEU A 303 5.98 -12.77 12.59
N GLU A 304 7.06 -13.40 13.02
CA GLU A 304 6.95 -14.65 13.77
C GLU A 304 6.28 -14.42 15.14
N PRO A 305 6.69 -13.42 15.96
CA PRO A 305 5.98 -13.06 17.19
C PRO A 305 4.53 -12.64 16.92
N ALA A 306 4.27 -11.91 15.84
CA ALA A 306 2.92 -11.52 15.44
C ALA A 306 2.03 -12.72 15.11
N ARG A 307 2.52 -13.70 14.35
CA ARG A 307 1.77 -14.94 14.05
C ARG A 307 1.49 -15.73 15.33
N ARG A 308 2.46 -15.84 16.24
CA ARG A 308 2.26 -16.51 17.54
C ARG A 308 1.19 -15.83 18.37
N ALA A 309 1.27 -14.51 18.53
CA ALA A 309 0.32 -13.74 19.32
C ALA A 309 -1.07 -13.73 18.67
N PHE A 310 -1.15 -13.63 17.35
CA PHE A 310 -2.40 -13.77 16.60
C PHE A 310 -3.08 -15.11 16.89
N GLY A 311 -2.35 -16.22 16.67
CA GLY A 311 -2.89 -17.56 16.89
C GLY A 311 -3.28 -17.81 18.34
N ARG A 312 -2.57 -17.21 19.32
CA ARG A 312 -2.90 -17.32 20.75
C ARG A 312 -4.19 -16.59 21.12
N ASN A 313 -4.46 -15.44 20.50
CA ASN A 313 -5.59 -14.57 20.85
C ASN A 313 -6.80 -14.75 19.92
N LEU A 314 -6.70 -15.61 18.91
CA LEU A 314 -7.78 -15.86 17.97
C LEU A 314 -9.03 -16.43 18.68
N THR A 315 -10.18 -15.81 18.43
CA THR A 315 -11.47 -16.28 18.98
C THR A 315 -11.79 -17.69 18.49
N GLY A 316 -12.22 -18.60 19.36
CA GLY A 316 -12.50 -19.98 18.93
C GLY A 316 -11.28 -20.75 18.39
N ARG A 317 -10.07 -20.38 18.83
CA ARG A 317 -8.79 -21.04 18.48
C ARG A 317 -8.93 -22.57 18.45
N GLY A 318 -8.48 -23.17 17.35
CA GLY A 318 -8.56 -24.62 17.11
C GLY A 318 -9.85 -25.08 16.43
N PHE A 319 -10.87 -24.24 16.35
CA PHE A 319 -12.16 -24.55 15.72
C PHE A 319 -12.54 -23.63 14.56
N ARG A 320 -11.85 -22.50 14.40
CA ARG A 320 -12.03 -21.61 13.24
C ARG A 320 -10.81 -21.62 12.30
N PRO A 321 -11.02 -21.39 10.99
CA PRO A 321 -9.95 -21.02 10.08
C PRO A 321 -9.22 -19.76 10.56
N ALA A 322 -7.92 -19.70 10.27
CA ALA A 322 -7.08 -18.55 10.58
C ALA A 322 -6.69 -17.83 9.30
N ALA A 323 -6.80 -16.49 9.30
CA ALA A 323 -6.34 -15.66 8.21
C ALA A 323 -4.84 -15.88 7.96
N ALA A 324 -4.42 -15.90 6.70
CA ALA A 324 -3.02 -15.82 6.35
C ALA A 324 -2.44 -14.45 6.78
N ILE A 325 -1.15 -14.41 7.11
CA ILE A 325 -0.43 -13.18 7.44
C ILE A 325 0.80 -13.12 6.52
N ALA A 326 0.90 -12.08 5.71
CA ALA A 326 1.97 -11.90 4.73
C ALA A 326 2.51 -10.46 4.78
N LEU A 327 3.75 -10.28 4.35
CA LEU A 327 4.28 -8.95 4.05
C LEU A 327 3.75 -8.47 2.70
N ALA A 328 3.57 -7.15 2.57
CA ALA A 328 3.31 -6.49 1.31
C ALA A 328 4.43 -6.78 0.29
N GLU A 329 4.07 -7.07 -0.96
CA GLU A 329 4.99 -7.44 -2.04
C GLU A 329 5.51 -6.21 -2.80
N LEU A 330 4.66 -5.19 -2.97
CA LEU A 330 4.93 -4.01 -3.82
C LEU A 330 5.72 -2.92 -3.09
N GLY A 331 5.90 -3.06 -1.78
CA GLY A 331 6.75 -2.19 -0.95
C GLY A 331 6.35 -0.71 -1.04
N PRO A 332 7.32 0.22 -1.06
CA PRO A 332 7.05 1.66 -1.05
C PRO A 332 6.27 2.19 -2.25
N SER A 333 6.15 1.42 -3.34
CA SER A 333 5.44 1.85 -4.55
C SER A 333 3.96 1.43 -4.55
N ALA A 334 3.49 0.67 -3.55
CA ALA A 334 2.10 0.20 -3.48
C ALA A 334 1.08 1.34 -3.59
N GLY A 335 1.31 2.47 -2.88
CA GLY A 335 0.40 3.62 -2.91
C GLY A 335 0.24 4.22 -4.31
N LEU A 336 1.34 4.47 -5.02
CA LEU A 336 1.27 5.03 -6.38
C LEU A 336 0.73 4.02 -7.39
N ILE A 337 1.07 2.73 -7.28
CA ILE A 337 0.54 1.67 -8.15
C ILE A 337 -0.98 1.57 -8.02
N GLY A 338 -1.47 1.54 -6.78
CA GLY A 338 -2.90 1.44 -6.51
C GLY A 338 -3.66 2.68 -6.94
N ALA A 339 -3.09 3.87 -6.72
CA ALA A 339 -3.69 5.12 -7.18
C ALA A 339 -3.83 5.14 -8.71
N ALA A 340 -2.77 4.76 -9.44
CA ALA A 340 -2.79 4.64 -10.90
C ALA A 340 -3.90 3.68 -11.35
N ASP A 341 -3.99 2.50 -10.75
CA ASP A 341 -4.98 1.50 -11.16
C ASP A 341 -6.43 1.89 -10.86
N LEU A 342 -6.68 2.47 -9.70
CA LEU A 342 -8.00 3.01 -9.35
C LEU A 342 -8.45 4.11 -10.31
N SER A 343 -7.52 4.89 -10.85
CA SER A 343 -7.84 5.95 -11.82
C SER A 343 -8.30 5.43 -13.18
N ARG A 344 -7.92 4.21 -13.56
CA ARG A 344 -8.35 3.56 -14.81
C ARG A 344 -9.78 3.03 -14.73
N SER A 345 -10.23 2.69 -13.52
CA SER A 345 -11.54 2.07 -13.30
C SER A 345 -12.63 3.15 -13.26
N ALA A 346 -13.27 3.41 -14.41
CA ALA A 346 -14.27 4.46 -14.59
C ALA A 346 -15.63 4.23 -13.88
N SER A 347 -15.70 3.40 -12.84
CA SER A 347 -16.96 3.03 -12.17
C SER A 347 -16.71 2.86 -10.69
N GLY A 348 -17.46 3.58 -9.86
CA GLY A 348 -17.29 3.66 -8.41
C GLY A 348 -17.00 2.32 -7.75
N SER A 349 -15.73 2.13 -7.39
CA SER A 349 -15.32 1.42 -6.18
C SER A 349 -15.56 2.31 -4.97
#